data_AF-A0A7S4CGZ4-F1
#
_entry.id   AF-A0A7S4CGZ4-F1
#
_cell.length_a   1.000
_cell.length_b   1.000
_cell.length_c   1.000
_cell.angle_alpha   90.00
_cell.angle_beta   90.00
_cell.angle_gamma   90.00
#
_symmetry.space_group_name_H-M   'P 1'
#
loop_
_entity.id
_entity.type
_entity.pdbx_description
1 polymer ?
#
loop_
_entity_poly.entity_id
_entity_poly.type
_entity_poly.pdbx_seq_one_letter_code
_entity_poly.pdbx_strand_id
1 'polypeptide(L)'
;VLIEDPVYTHAADLFRAAGLKVVGVPQDMEGLIVDQSLEEVVQTVKPTLFYTVPIHNNPTGATLSPERRAQLVALAQRYGFQIIADEVYQLIGFTHEAIDIASLRSYDGDGNGDTV
;
A
#
# COMPACT_ATOMS: atom_id res chain seq x y z
N VAL A 1 9.81 -7.97 -0.07
CA VAL A 1 8.65 -7.21 0.40
C VAL A 1 8.91 -5.76 0.10
N LEU A 2 8.01 -5.10 -0.64
CA LEU A 2 7.98 -3.65 -0.69
C LEU A 2 7.13 -3.12 0.46
N ILE A 3 7.52 -1.98 1.00
CA ILE A 3 6.83 -1.34 2.10
C ILE A 3 6.81 0.17 1.90
N GLU A 4 5.74 0.85 2.28
CA GLU A 4 5.76 2.31 2.42
C GLU A 4 6.86 2.77 3.40
N ASP A 5 7.54 3.89 3.10
CA ASP A 5 8.56 4.50 3.95
C ASP A 5 8.36 6.02 4.01
N PRO A 6 8.07 6.61 5.19
CA PRO A 6 7.92 5.95 6.50
C PRO A 6 6.57 5.22 6.68
N VAL A 7 6.55 4.11 7.38
CA VAL A 7 5.31 3.45 7.81
C VAL A 7 5.46 2.96 9.25
N TYR A 8 4.38 2.38 9.79
CA TYR A 8 4.33 1.80 11.13
C TYR A 8 5.62 1.04 11.43
N THR A 9 6.36 1.54 12.42
CA THR A 9 7.78 1.22 12.62
C THR A 9 8.03 -0.29 12.77
N HIS A 10 7.06 -1.03 13.31
CA HIS A 10 7.20 -2.46 13.55
C HIS A 10 6.90 -3.35 12.32
N ALA A 11 6.27 -2.83 11.27
CA ALA A 11 5.96 -3.62 10.08
C ALA A 11 7.25 -4.09 9.37
N ALA A 12 8.21 -3.18 9.20
CA ALA A 12 9.50 -3.53 8.59
C ALA A 12 10.29 -4.54 9.46
N ASP A 13 10.25 -4.38 10.79
CA ASP A 13 10.94 -5.27 11.72
C ASP A 13 10.33 -6.67 11.73
N LEU A 14 9.00 -6.78 11.64
CA LEU A 14 8.30 -8.05 11.52
C LEU A 14 8.74 -8.83 10.27
N PHE A 15 8.77 -8.18 9.11
CA PHE A 15 9.22 -8.83 7.88
C PHE A 15 10.70 -9.20 7.91
N ARG A 16 11.57 -8.35 8.48
CA ARG A 16 12.99 -8.66 8.66
C ARG A 16 13.19 -9.84 9.60
N ALA A 17 12.45 -9.92 10.71
CA ALA A 17 12.49 -11.03 11.65
C ALA A 17 12.02 -12.35 11.00
N ALA A 18 11.11 -12.28 10.04
CA ALA A 18 10.71 -13.41 9.20
C ALA A 18 11.74 -13.79 8.10
N GLY A 19 12.91 -13.13 8.05
CA GLY A 19 13.97 -13.41 7.08
C GLY A 19 13.73 -12.79 5.70
N LEU A 20 12.77 -11.87 5.56
CA LEU A 20 12.43 -11.25 4.28
C LEU A 20 13.28 -10.00 4.02
N LYS A 21 13.66 -9.81 2.75
CA LYS A 21 14.26 -8.55 2.28
C LYS A 21 13.16 -7.48 2.17
N VAL A 22 13.33 -6.40 2.92
CA VAL A 22 12.42 -5.25 2.94
C VAL A 22 13.04 -4.10 2.15
N VAL A 23 12.28 -3.52 1.23
CA VAL A 23 12.65 -2.34 0.44
C VAL A 23 11.57 -1.27 0.64
N GLY A 24 11.99 -0.10 1.12
CA GLY A 24 11.11 1.06 1.32
C GLY A 24 10.75 1.74 0.00
N VAL A 25 9.53 2.25 -0.09
CA VAL A 25 9.01 3.03 -1.21
C VAL A 25 8.50 4.37 -0.66
N PRO A 26 8.90 5.51 -1.27
CA PRO A 26 8.57 6.82 -0.74
C PRO A 26 7.08 7.15 -0.85
N GLN A 27 6.64 8.08 -0.01
CA GLN A 27 5.31 8.66 0.00
C GLN A 27 5.36 10.19 0.04
N ASP A 28 4.25 10.83 -0.30
CA ASP A 28 4.00 12.25 -0.12
C ASP A 28 2.71 12.48 0.69
N MET A 29 2.17 13.71 0.67
CA MET A 29 0.95 14.05 1.40
C MET A 29 -0.30 13.30 0.92
N GLU A 30 -0.27 12.71 -0.28
CA GLU A 30 -1.32 11.85 -0.84
C GLU A 30 -1.00 10.36 -0.68
N GLY A 31 -0.10 10.02 0.26
CA GLY A 31 0.30 8.65 0.56
C GLY A 31 1.37 8.13 -0.40
N LEU A 32 1.45 6.82 -0.55
CA LEU A 32 2.43 6.15 -1.43
C LEU A 32 2.48 6.78 -2.83
N ILE A 33 3.69 7.06 -3.32
CA ILE A 33 3.90 7.56 -4.67
C ILE A 33 3.80 6.37 -5.64
N VAL A 34 2.72 6.32 -6.42
CA VAL A 34 2.46 5.28 -7.41
C VAL A 34 2.74 5.82 -8.81
N ASP A 35 4.02 5.87 -9.19
CA ASP A 35 4.49 6.39 -10.46
C ASP A 35 5.48 5.45 -11.16
N GLN A 36 6.14 5.95 -12.21
CA GLN A 36 7.14 5.20 -12.97
C GLN A 36 8.30 4.68 -12.10
N SER A 37 8.68 5.41 -11.05
CA SER A 37 9.78 5.01 -10.16
C SER A 37 9.40 3.78 -9.33
N LEU A 38 8.15 3.66 -8.88
CA LEU A 38 7.68 2.44 -8.22
C LEU A 38 7.64 1.26 -9.21
N GLU A 39 7.22 1.47 -10.45
CA GLU A 39 7.25 0.40 -11.46
C GLU A 39 8.68 -0.10 -11.73
N GLU A 40 9.66 0.79 -11.81
CA GLU A 40 11.09 0.43 -11.92
C GLU A 40 11.59 -0.37 -10.71
N VAL A 41 11.17 0.01 -9.50
CA VAL A 41 11.47 -0.74 -8.27
C VAL A 41 10.84 -2.13 -8.32
N VAL A 42 9.59 -2.26 -8.75
CA VAL A 42 8.90 -3.55 -8.89
C VAL A 42 9.62 -4.45 -9.90
N GLN A 43 10.02 -3.93 -11.06
CA GLN A 43 10.75 -4.70 -12.07
C GLN A 43 12.13 -5.18 -11.57
N THR A 44 12.80 -4.35 -10.76
CA THR A 44 14.13 -4.64 -10.22
C THR A 44 14.08 -5.61 -9.04
N VAL A 45 13.19 -5.35 -8.08
CA VAL A 45 13.07 -6.10 -6.82
C VAL A 45 12.27 -7.39 -7.02
N LYS A 46 11.32 -7.41 -7.96
CA LYS A 46 10.38 -8.51 -8.21
C LYS A 46 9.72 -8.99 -6.91
N PRO A 47 9.02 -8.10 -6.20
CA PRO A 47 8.44 -8.46 -4.91
C PRO A 47 7.36 -9.53 -5.08
N THR A 48 7.17 -10.35 -4.05
CA THR A 48 5.98 -11.21 -3.90
C THR A 48 4.88 -10.54 -3.09
N LEU A 49 5.22 -9.48 -2.36
CA LEU A 49 4.38 -8.80 -1.37
C LEU A 49 4.67 -7.31 -1.30
N PHE A 50 3.62 -6.51 -1.21
CA PHE A 50 3.61 -5.08 -0.87
C PHE A 50 2.81 -4.88 0.43
N TYR A 51 3.32 -4.12 1.40
CA TYR A 51 2.57 -3.71 2.59
C TYR A 51 2.35 -2.19 2.61
N THR A 52 1.11 -1.77 2.85
CA THR A 52 0.69 -0.36 2.90
C THR A 52 -0.30 -0.15 4.05
N VAL A 53 -0.29 1.06 4.62
CA VAL A 53 -1.38 1.58 5.46
C VAL A 53 -2.09 2.64 4.61
N PRO A 54 -3.09 2.27 3.78
CA PRO A 54 -3.58 3.12 2.69
C PRO A 54 -4.47 4.28 3.17
N ILE A 55 -4.88 4.27 4.44
CA ILE A 55 -5.78 5.24 5.06
C ILE A 55 -5.19 5.68 6.38
N HIS A 56 -5.03 6.99 6.56
CA HIS A 56 -4.44 7.61 7.75
C HIS A 56 -3.15 6.93 8.23
N ASN A 57 -2.19 6.80 7.31
CA ASN A 57 -0.91 6.14 7.54
C ASN A 57 -0.26 6.55 8.87
N ASN A 58 0.25 5.60 9.64
CA ASN A 58 1.09 5.90 10.79
C ASN A 58 2.56 5.87 10.34
N PRO A 59 3.34 6.96 10.45
CA PRO A 59 3.07 8.16 11.26
C PRO A 59 2.55 9.39 10.51
N THR A 60 2.40 9.35 9.19
CA THR A 60 2.25 10.57 8.37
C THR A 60 0.84 11.17 8.36
N GLY A 61 -0.18 10.38 8.70
CA GLY A 61 -1.59 10.70 8.54
C GLY A 61 -2.08 10.67 7.09
N ALA A 62 -1.19 10.39 6.12
CA ALA A 62 -1.51 10.44 4.70
C ALA A 62 -2.53 9.36 4.31
N THR A 63 -3.31 9.63 3.27
CA THR A 63 -4.32 8.72 2.74
C THR A 63 -4.16 8.64 1.23
N LEU A 64 -4.09 7.42 0.71
CA LEU A 64 -3.99 7.18 -0.73
C LEU A 64 -5.20 7.74 -1.47
N SER A 65 -4.96 8.49 -2.54
CA SER A 65 -6.04 8.94 -3.44
C SER A 65 -6.68 7.75 -4.17
N PRO A 66 -7.96 7.87 -4.60
CA PRO A 66 -8.62 6.84 -5.40
C PRO A 66 -7.82 6.41 -6.64
N GLU A 67 -7.17 7.36 -7.31
CA GLU A 67 -6.34 7.12 -8.48
C GLU A 67 -5.14 6.24 -8.14
N ARG A 68 -4.42 6.56 -7.06
CA ARG A 68 -3.25 5.79 -6.61
C ARG A 68 -3.62 4.38 -6.13
N ARG A 69 -4.79 4.21 -5.52
CA ARG A 69 -5.32 2.88 -5.15
C ARG A 69 -5.52 2.00 -6.39
N ALA A 70 -6.20 2.54 -7.40
CA ALA A 70 -6.41 1.83 -8.67
C ALA A 70 -5.08 1.48 -9.36
N GLN A 71 -4.13 2.44 -9.38
CA GLN A 71 -2.80 2.22 -9.95
C GLN A 71 -2.01 1.14 -9.20
N LEU A 72 -2.04 1.14 -7.86
CA LEU A 72 -1.33 0.15 -7.05
C LEU A 72 -1.86 -1.26 -7.28
N VAL A 73 -3.19 -1.42 -7.29
CA VAL A 73 -3.83 -2.73 -7.59
C VAL A 73 -3.50 -3.17 -9.02
N ALA A 74 -3.59 -2.28 -10.00
CA ALA A 74 -3.23 -2.61 -11.38
C ALA A 74 -1.75 -3.02 -11.52
N LEU A 75 -0.85 -2.37 -10.76
CA LEU A 75 0.57 -2.73 -10.73
C LEU A 75 0.79 -4.11 -10.11
N ALA A 76 0.10 -4.41 -9.01
CA ALA A 76 0.12 -5.72 -8.35
C ALA A 76 -0.35 -6.84 -9.26
N GLN A 77 -1.47 -6.64 -9.95
CA GLN A 77 -2.00 -7.60 -10.93
C GLN A 77 -1.05 -7.77 -12.13
N ARG A 78 -0.47 -6.68 -12.66
CA ARG A 78 0.46 -6.71 -13.79
C ARG A 78 1.73 -7.50 -13.49
N TYR A 79 2.28 -7.34 -12.30
CA TYR A 79 3.58 -7.93 -11.91
C TYR A 79 3.46 -9.16 -10.99
N GLY A 80 2.25 -9.54 -10.61
CA GLY A 80 1.96 -10.78 -9.89
C GLY A 80 2.41 -10.77 -8.41
N PHE A 81 2.24 -9.66 -7.72
CA PHE A 81 2.50 -9.56 -6.28
C PHE A 81 1.22 -9.29 -5.48
N GLN A 82 1.18 -9.71 -4.22
CA GLN A 82 0.04 -9.46 -3.33
C GLN A 82 0.22 -8.15 -2.55
N ILE A 83 -0.88 -7.54 -2.16
CA ILE A 83 -0.91 -6.35 -1.32
C ILE A 83 -1.50 -6.73 0.04
N ILE A 84 -0.82 -6.42 1.13
CA ILE A 84 -1.43 -6.38 2.47
C ILE A 84 -1.83 -4.94 2.72
N ALA A 85 -3.14 -4.70 2.74
CA ALA A 85 -3.74 -3.42 3.12
C ALA A 85 -4.03 -3.42 4.62
N ASP A 86 -3.21 -2.71 5.39
CA ASP A 86 -3.43 -2.50 6.82
C ASP A 86 -4.38 -1.30 7.02
N GLU A 87 -5.67 -1.59 7.12
CA GLU A 87 -6.75 -0.58 7.15
C GLU A 87 -7.27 -0.29 8.56
N VAL A 88 -6.43 -0.46 9.59
CA VAL A 88 -6.82 -0.26 11.01
C VAL A 88 -7.36 1.14 11.32
N TYR A 89 -6.98 2.17 10.55
CA TYR A 89 -7.43 3.54 10.76
C TYR A 89 -8.64 3.95 9.90
N GLN A 90 -9.18 3.05 9.06
CA GLN A 90 -10.21 3.39 8.06
C GLN A 90 -11.43 4.11 8.64
N LEU A 91 -11.86 3.75 9.86
CA LEU A 91 -13.10 4.26 10.47
C LEU A 91 -12.91 5.41 11.47
N ILE A 92 -11.69 5.94 11.61
CA ILE A 92 -11.35 6.89 12.69
C ILE A 92 -10.81 8.23 12.18
N GLY A 93 -11.33 8.71 11.06
CA GLY A 93 -11.07 10.07 10.57
C GLY A 93 -11.76 11.17 11.40
N PHE A 94 -11.25 12.39 11.32
CA PHE A 94 -11.77 13.53 12.08
C PHE A 94 -12.98 14.24 11.43
N THR A 95 -13.27 13.94 10.17
CA THR A 95 -14.37 14.56 9.39
C THR A 95 -15.43 13.53 9.04
N HIS A 96 -16.69 13.95 8.86
CA HIS A 96 -17.78 13.04 8.47
C HIS A 96 -17.60 12.45 7.06
N GLU A 97 -16.81 13.11 6.19
CA GLU A 97 -16.40 12.59 4.87
C GLU A 97 -15.51 11.35 4.97
N ALA A 98 -14.86 11.11 6.12
CA ALA A 98 -13.98 9.96 6.33
C ALA A 98 -14.73 8.61 6.36
N ILE A 99 -16.05 8.62 6.52
CA ILE A 99 -16.87 7.40 6.60
C ILE A 99 -17.04 6.73 5.21
N ASP A 100 -16.79 7.45 4.11
CA ASP A 100 -16.96 6.94 2.73
C ASP A 100 -15.62 6.62 2.01
N ILE A 101 -14.52 6.46 2.74
CA ILE A 101 -13.25 6.05 2.13
C ILE A 101 -13.29 4.55 1.81
N ALA A 102 -13.39 4.24 0.53
CA ALA A 102 -13.40 2.87 0.03
C ALA A 102 -12.08 2.14 0.37
N SER A 103 -12.22 0.90 0.84
CA SER A 103 -11.10 -0.01 1.12
C SER A 103 -10.28 -0.24 -0.14
N LEU A 104 -8.97 -0.47 -0.01
CA LEU A 104 -8.13 -0.85 -1.15
C LEU A 104 -8.66 -2.11 -1.86
N ARG A 105 -9.29 -3.02 -1.11
CA ARG A 105 -9.91 -4.24 -1.65
C ARG A 105 -11.03 -3.95 -2.65
N SER A 106 -11.73 -2.82 -2.55
CA SER A 106 -12.81 -2.50 -3.51
C SER A 106 -12.28 -2.20 -4.92
N TYR A 107 -10.97 -1.97 -5.07
CA TYR A 107 -10.31 -1.74 -6.35
C TYR A 107 -9.83 -3.05 -7.01
N ASP A 108 -9.89 -4.20 -6.32
CA ASP A 108 -9.54 -5.52 -6.84
C ASP A 108 -10.72 -6.23 -7.56
N GLY A 109 -11.45 -5.46 -8.39
CA GLY A 109 -12.72 -5.87 -8.98
C GLY A 109 -12.63 -6.58 -10.34
N ASP A 110 -11.47 -6.56 -10.99
CA ASP A 110 -11.30 -7.05 -12.38
C ASP A 110 -10.49 -8.36 -12.50
N GLY A 111 -10.12 -8.98 -11.36
CA GLY A 111 -9.33 -10.22 -11.25
C GLY A 111 -10.02 -11.33 -10.43
N ASN A 112 -9.26 -12.32 -9.94
CA ASN A 112 -9.81 -13.40 -9.10
C ASN A 112 -10.21 -12.93 -7.68
N GLY A 113 -10.00 -11.65 -7.35
CA GLY A 113 -10.33 -11.03 -6.05
C GLY A 113 -9.37 -11.39 -4.91
N ASP A 114 -8.16 -11.87 -5.25
CA ASP A 114 -7.14 -12.38 -4.32
C ASP A 114 -5.84 -11.54 -4.32
N THR A 115 -5.85 -10.35 -4.93
CA THR A 115 -4.66 -9.47 -5.02
C THR A 115 -4.43 -8.70 -3.73
N VAL A 116 -5.53 -8.23 -3.10
CA VAL A 116 -5.53 -7.38 -1.88
C VAL A 116 -6.18 -8.12 -0.71
#